data_AF-A0A962FFW0-F1
#
_entry.id   AF-A0A962FFW0-F1
#
_cell.length_a   1.000
_cell.length_b   1.000
_cell.length_c   1.000
_cell.angle_alpha   90.00
_cell.angle_beta   90.00
_cell.angle_gamma   90.00
#
_symmetry.space_group_name_H-M   'P 1'
#
loop_
_entity.id
_entity.type
_entity.pdbx_description
1 polymer ?
#
loop_
_entity_poly.entity_id
_entity_poly.type
_entity_poly.pdbx_seq_one_letter_code
_entity_poly.pdbx_strand_id
1 'polypeptide(L)'
;PIVDTSNPFVARWIPTAGESLVVIRFRNPRGIDFSYLVTMIQGSWMSRANSIVIPGDKLDLAMQLILTPMIFRLVERARAAK
;
A
#
# COMPACT_ATOMS: atom_id res chain seq x y z
N PRO A 1 10.07 3.29 -8.15
CA PRO A 1 10.06 4.10 -9.38
C PRO A 1 9.94 3.20 -10.62
N ILE A 2 9.14 3.62 -11.59
CA ILE A 2 9.01 2.98 -12.92
C ILE A 2 9.68 3.82 -14.02
N VAL A 3 10.43 4.84 -13.63
CA VAL A 3 11.28 5.69 -14.48
C VAL A 3 12.75 5.33 -14.29
N ASP A 4 13.60 5.79 -15.22
CA ASP A 4 15.04 5.54 -15.14
C ASP A 4 15.62 6.15 -13.87
N THR A 5 16.13 5.27 -13.03
CA THR A 5 16.81 5.57 -11.76
C THR A 5 18.14 4.83 -11.68
N SER A 6 18.67 4.39 -12.83
CA SER A 6 19.93 3.64 -12.93
C SER A 6 21.14 4.43 -12.43
N ASN A 7 21.14 5.76 -12.60
CA ASN A 7 22.13 6.68 -12.05
C ASN A 7 21.46 7.79 -11.23
N PRO A 8 21.40 7.67 -9.88
CA PRO A 8 20.74 8.66 -9.03
C PRO A 8 21.52 9.96 -8.87
N PHE A 9 22.83 10.01 -9.18
CA PHE A 9 23.67 11.19 -8.98
C PHE A 9 23.46 12.28 -10.04
N VAL A 10 22.86 11.93 -11.18
CA VAL A 10 22.56 12.86 -12.29
C VAL A 10 21.07 13.13 -12.44
N ALA A 11 20.25 12.68 -11.49
CA ALA A 11 18.80 12.86 -11.52
C ALA A 11 18.44 14.35 -11.41
N ARG A 12 17.62 14.83 -12.36
CA ARG A 12 17.21 16.25 -12.41
C ARG A 12 16.07 16.59 -11.45
N TRP A 13 15.24 15.61 -11.10
CA TRP A 13 14.12 15.74 -10.16
C TRP A 13 13.82 14.40 -9.50
N ILE A 14 13.05 14.45 -8.43
CA ILE A 14 12.59 13.27 -7.70
C ILE A 14 11.41 12.66 -8.47
N PRO A 15 11.39 11.34 -8.74
CA PRO A 15 10.23 10.68 -9.34
C PRO A 15 8.96 10.95 -8.53
N THR A 16 7.93 11.40 -9.23
CA THR A 16 6.61 11.67 -8.65
C THR A 16 5.88 10.38 -8.26
N ALA A 17 4.75 10.51 -7.57
CA ALA A 17 3.92 9.36 -7.20
C ALA A 17 3.39 8.60 -8.43
N GLY A 18 3.01 9.30 -9.50
CA GLY A 18 2.58 8.69 -10.76
C GLY A 18 3.70 7.96 -11.52
N GLU A 19 4.97 8.26 -11.20
CA GLU A 19 6.16 7.61 -11.74
C GLU A 19 6.67 6.48 -10.85
N SER A 20 5.84 6.00 -9.93
CA SER A 20 6.18 4.93 -8.99
C SER A 20 5.06 3.92 -8.80
N LEU A 21 5.46 2.70 -8.48
CA LEU A 21 4.59 1.66 -7.95
C LEU A 21 4.95 1.42 -6.50
N VAL A 22 3.95 1.12 -5.67
CA VAL A 22 4.15 0.76 -4.26
C VAL A 22 3.78 -0.70 -4.08
N VAL A 23 4.68 -1.47 -3.48
CA VAL A 23 4.42 -2.86 -3.09
C VAL A 23 4.07 -2.91 -1.62
N ILE A 24 2.82 -3.27 -1.31
CA ILE A 24 2.34 -3.45 0.05
C ILE A 24 2.40 -4.93 0.40
N ARG A 25 3.24 -5.28 1.37
CA ARG A 25 3.43 -6.66 1.81
C ARG A 25 2.91 -6.87 3.22
N PHE A 26 1.99 -7.82 3.38
CA PHE A 26 1.50 -8.24 4.67
C PHE A 26 2.42 -9.33 5.25
N ARG A 27 2.88 -9.15 6.49
CA ARG A 27 3.67 -10.18 7.19
C ARG A 27 2.83 -11.45 7.38
N ASN A 28 1.57 -11.30 7.74
CA ASN A 28 0.59 -12.37 7.83
C ASN A 28 -0.66 -11.94 7.03
N PRO A 29 -0.98 -12.59 5.90
CA PRO A 29 -2.12 -12.19 5.05
C PRO A 29 -3.49 -12.61 5.61
N ARG A 30 -3.53 -13.34 6.74
CA ARG A 30 -4.81 -13.79 7.34
C ARG A 30 -5.67 -12.59 7.76
N GLY A 31 -6.93 -12.59 7.33
CA GLY A 31 -7.90 -11.54 7.63
C GLY A 31 -7.80 -10.30 6.72
N ILE A 32 -6.99 -10.35 5.66
CA ILE A 32 -6.93 -9.32 4.62
C ILE A 32 -7.72 -9.80 3.40
N ASP A 33 -8.68 -9.00 2.97
CA ASP A 33 -9.45 -9.25 1.74
C ASP A 33 -8.76 -8.57 0.55
N PHE A 34 -7.93 -9.34 -0.17
CA PHE A 34 -7.24 -8.82 -1.35
C PHE A 34 -8.17 -8.57 -2.53
N SER A 35 -9.25 -9.34 -2.68
CA SER A 35 -10.23 -9.13 -3.77
C SER A 35 -10.92 -7.78 -3.60
N TYR A 36 -11.27 -7.42 -2.37
CA TYR A 36 -11.78 -6.10 -2.03
C TYR A 36 -10.77 -5.00 -2.35
N LEU A 37 -9.52 -5.14 -1.89
CA LEU A 37 -8.47 -4.13 -2.14
C LEU A 37 -8.21 -3.93 -3.64
N VAL A 38 -8.16 -5.01 -4.42
CA VAL A 38 -7.95 -4.93 -5.88
C VAL A 38 -9.10 -4.22 -6.59
N THR A 39 -10.34 -4.48 -6.16
CA THR A 39 -11.53 -3.85 -6.73
C THR A 39 -11.59 -2.36 -6.40
N MET A 40 -11.25 -1.99 -5.17
CA MET A 40 -11.31 -0.60 -4.69
C MET A 40 -10.15 0.26 -5.21
N ILE A 41 -8.95 -0.33 -5.33
CA ILE A 41 -7.76 0.37 -5.78
C ILE A 41 -7.55 0.08 -7.27
N GLN A 42 -8.20 0.87 -8.13
CA GLN A 42 -8.11 0.68 -9.57
C GLN A 42 -6.64 0.65 -10.06
N GLY A 43 -6.31 -0.29 -10.93
CA GLY A 43 -4.94 -0.45 -11.46
C GLY A 43 -3.98 -1.16 -10.49
N SER A 44 -4.48 -1.69 -9.37
CA SER A 44 -3.71 -2.59 -8.51
C SER A 44 -3.81 -4.04 -8.96
N TRP A 45 -2.81 -4.84 -8.59
CA TRP A 45 -2.79 -6.28 -8.86
C TRP A 45 -1.99 -7.03 -7.79
N MET A 46 -2.20 -8.34 -7.73
CA MET A 46 -1.45 -9.22 -6.83
C MET A 46 -0.11 -9.61 -7.45
N SER A 47 0.99 -9.37 -6.72
CA SER A 47 2.34 -9.86 -7.11
C SER A 47 2.70 -11.18 -6.46
N ARG A 48 2.21 -11.42 -5.22
CA ARG A 48 2.31 -12.69 -4.48
C ARG A 48 1.06 -12.86 -3.62
N ALA A 49 0.86 -14.06 -3.08
CA ALA A 49 -0.27 -14.35 -2.20
C ALA A 49 -0.36 -13.46 -0.93
N ASN A 50 0.73 -12.77 -0.55
CA ASN A 50 0.78 -11.86 0.58
C ASN A 50 1.16 -10.42 0.22
N SER A 51 1.16 -10.05 -1.07
CA SER A 51 1.48 -8.69 -1.51
C SER A 51 0.67 -8.21 -2.69
N ILE A 52 0.21 -6.97 -2.58
CA ILE A 52 -0.48 -6.21 -3.62
C ILE A 52 0.44 -5.09 -4.12
N VAL A 53 0.46 -4.86 -5.42
CA VAL A 53 1.13 -3.73 -6.07
C VAL A 53 0.06 -2.71 -6.43
N ILE A 54 0.33 -1.45 -6.12
CA ILE A 54 -0.57 -0.33 -6.40
C ILE A 54 0.17 0.77 -7.17
N PRO A 55 -0.55 1.57 -7.98
CA PRO A 55 -0.05 2.86 -8.47
C PRO A 55 0.31 3.79 -7.30
N GLY A 56 1.43 4.51 -7.41
CA GLY A 56 1.96 5.32 -6.31
C GLY A 56 1.07 6.51 -5.92
N ASP A 57 0.30 7.04 -6.87
CA ASP A 57 -0.73 8.07 -6.65
C ASP A 57 -1.91 7.57 -5.81
N LYS A 58 -2.08 6.25 -5.64
CA LYS A 58 -3.14 5.62 -4.83
C LYS A 58 -2.71 5.20 -3.45
N LEU A 59 -1.51 5.63 -3.01
CA LEU A 59 -0.97 5.29 -1.70
C LEU A 59 -1.91 5.72 -0.56
N ASP A 60 -2.46 6.95 -0.61
CA ASP A 60 -3.33 7.46 0.44
C ASP A 60 -4.61 6.62 0.60
N LEU A 61 -5.32 6.36 -0.49
CA LEU A 61 -6.50 5.48 -0.50
C LEU A 61 -6.15 4.08 0.02
N ALA A 62 -5.03 3.50 -0.41
CA ALA A 62 -4.61 2.19 0.06
C ALA A 62 -4.32 2.17 1.57
N MET A 63 -3.64 3.19 2.10
CA MET A 63 -3.40 3.34 3.53
C MET A 63 -4.72 3.43 4.30
N GLN A 64 -5.69 4.21 3.82
CA GLN A 64 -6.99 4.35 4.47
C GLN A 64 -7.74 3.01 4.51
N LEU A 65 -7.83 2.29 3.39
CA LEU A 65 -8.53 0.99 3.34
C LEU A 65 -7.86 -0.07 4.22
N ILE A 66 -6.53 -0.05 4.32
CA ILE A 66 -5.77 -1.07 5.05
C ILE A 66 -5.63 -0.74 6.55
N LEU A 67 -5.22 0.48 6.88
CA LEU A 67 -4.82 0.85 8.24
C LEU A 67 -5.98 1.29 9.12
N THR A 68 -7.00 1.95 8.57
CA THR A 68 -8.17 2.43 9.34
C THR A 68 -8.81 1.32 10.21
N PRO A 69 -9.18 0.15 9.68
CA PRO A 69 -9.75 -0.92 10.50
C PRO A 69 -8.73 -1.50 11.49
N MET A 70 -7.43 -1.47 11.20
CA MET A 70 -6.39 -1.93 12.13
C MET A 70 -6.24 -0.97 13.31
N ILE A 71 -6.25 0.34 13.05
CA ILE A 71 -6.15 1.38 14.07
C ILE A 71 -7.39 1.35 14.98
N PHE A 72 -8.60 1.20 14.43
CA PHE A 72 -9.80 1.06 15.25
C PHE A 72 -9.72 -0.14 16.19
N ARG A 73 -9.32 -1.32 15.68
CA ARG A 73 -9.12 -2.51 16.54
C ARG A 73 -8.06 -2.29 17.62
N LEU A 74 -6.99 -1.56 17.31
CA LEU A 74 -5.93 -1.25 18.28
C LEU A 74 -6.44 -0.33 19.39
N VAL A 75 -7.17 0.73 19.03
CA VAL A 75 -7.75 1.68 19.98
C VAL A 75 -8.83 1.04 20.84
N GLU A 76 -9.72 0.23 20.25
CA GLU A 76 -10.76 -0.50 20.99
C GLU A 76 -10.16 -1.45 22.03
N ARG A 77 -9.12 -2.22 21.65
CA ARG A 77 -8.41 -3.10 22.59
C ARG A 77 -7.73 -2.33 23.71
N ALA A 78 -7.12 -1.18 23.42
CA ALA A 78 -6.49 -0.35 24.42
C ALA A 78 -7.50 0.25 25.42
N ARG A 79 -8.71 0.57 24.95
CA ARG A 79 -9.81 1.04 25.81
C ARG A 79 -10.38 -0.07 26.69
N ALA A 80 -10.55 -1.27 26.15
CA ALA A 80 -11.08 -2.42 26.90
C ALA A 80 -10.09 -2.99 27.93
N ALA A 81 -8.80 -2.71 27.78
CA ALA A 81 -7.76 -3.12 28.73
C ALA A 81 -7.56 -2.14 29.90
N LYS A 82 -8.22 -0.97 29.87
CA LYS A 82 -8.32 -0.03 30.98
C LYS A 82 -9.56 -0.33 31.81
#